data_AF-A0A257MXI6-F1
#
_entry.id   AF-A0A257MXI6-F1
#
_cell.length_a   1.000
_cell.length_b   1.000
_cell.length_c   1.000
_cell.angle_alpha   90.00
_cell.angle_beta   90.00
_cell.angle_gamma   90.00
#
_symmetry.space_group_name_H-M   'P 1'
#
loop_
_entity.id
_entity.type
_entity.pdbx_description
1 polymer ?
#
loop_
_entity_poly.entity_id
_entity_poly.type
_entity_poly.pdbx_seq_one_letter_code
_entity_poly.pdbx_strand_id
1 'polypeptide(L)'
;MTLFIPKESPEAVTEAQEMKRGGWVIIGLFALTIITSACFENFLHLPPAAGMMLGLTYLSFFSYYLQKTTSSTHLFAPVKVDYFAPMKYMGNPKAAIQQDEEIDQSFDVFHKVANLEWDTLLFFYGVMVCVGGLSFIGYLELTSNYLYGADVDPTIANIAVGIASAFVDNGTIMLAVLTMQPDISQGQWLLVTLTAGVGGSLLAVGSAAGVGLMGQAKGVYTFTSHLKWTPVIALGYFGSIAAHFFINDRFF
;
A
#
# COMPACT_ATOMS: atom_id res chain seq x y z
N MET A 1 11.30 -7.00 31.83
CA MET A 1 12.12 -5.81 31.51
C MET A 1 12.81 -6.07 30.18
N THR A 2 12.41 -5.39 29.11
CA THR A 2 13.04 -5.54 27.79
C THR A 2 14.32 -4.70 27.75
N LEU A 3 15.46 -5.34 27.55
CA LEU A 3 16.80 -4.75 27.68
C LEU A 3 17.18 -3.79 26.53
N PHE A 4 16.28 -3.57 25.57
CA PHE A 4 16.59 -3.00 24.27
C PHE A 4 15.72 -1.79 23.85
N ILE A 5 14.82 -1.31 24.72
CA ILE A 5 13.98 -0.14 24.41
C ILE A 5 14.38 1.04 25.30
N PRO A 6 14.70 2.22 24.72
CA PRO A 6 14.75 3.47 25.47
C PRO A 6 13.41 3.71 26.18
N LYS A 7 13.42 4.16 27.43
CA LYS A 7 12.19 4.46 28.20
C LYS A 7 11.50 5.77 27.78
N GLU A 8 11.88 6.31 26.63
CA GLU A 8 11.39 7.59 26.13
C GLU A 8 10.06 7.36 25.41
N SER A 9 9.04 8.10 25.82
CA SER A 9 7.78 8.22 25.09
C SER A 9 7.90 9.39 24.11
N PRO A 10 7.71 9.18 22.79
CA PRO A 10 7.65 10.29 21.86
C PRO A 10 6.51 11.23 22.27
N GLU A 11 6.73 12.55 22.18
CA GLU A 11 5.65 13.52 22.35
C GLU A 11 4.56 13.21 21.33
N ALA A 12 3.33 13.04 21.83
CA ALA A 12 2.19 12.78 20.97
C ALA A 12 1.98 13.99 20.06
N VAL A 13 1.93 13.76 18.74
CA VAL A 13 1.51 14.77 17.78
C VAL A 13 0.03 15.06 18.05
N THR A 14 -0.24 16.12 18.82
CA THR A 14 -1.58 16.51 19.31
C THR A 14 -2.34 17.45 18.36
N GLU A 15 -1.96 17.53 17.09
CA GLU A 15 -2.77 18.23 16.09
C GLU A 15 -3.74 17.25 15.44
N ALA A 16 -4.98 17.26 15.92
CA ALA A 16 -6.08 16.62 15.22
C ALA A 16 -6.32 17.38 13.91
N GLN A 17 -5.81 16.83 12.81
CA GLN A 17 -5.99 17.43 11.49
C GLN A 17 -7.46 17.31 11.07
N GLU A 18 -8.16 18.44 10.98
CA GLU A 18 -9.58 18.46 10.61
C GLU A 18 -9.79 18.00 9.17
N MET A 19 -10.83 17.20 8.95
CA MET A 19 -11.22 16.74 7.62
C MET A 19 -11.70 17.91 6.76
N LYS A 20 -11.00 18.14 5.65
CA LYS A 20 -11.37 19.19 4.67
C LYS A 20 -12.76 18.94 4.07
N ARG A 21 -13.40 20.03 3.63
CA ARG A 21 -14.74 20.01 2.98
C ARG A 21 -14.77 18.98 1.85
N GLY A 22 -15.78 18.12 1.85
CA GLY A 22 -15.96 17.07 0.84
C GLY A 22 -15.22 15.77 1.13
N GLY A 23 -14.38 15.69 2.18
CA GLY A 23 -13.66 14.46 2.54
C GLY A 23 -14.56 13.25 2.73
N TRP A 24 -15.67 13.40 3.48
CA TRP A 24 -16.64 12.32 3.67
C TRP A 24 -17.29 11.84 2.36
N VAL A 25 -17.55 12.76 1.43
CA VAL A 25 -18.13 12.41 0.13
C VAL A 25 -17.09 11.66 -0.71
N ILE A 26 -15.83 12.11 -0.72
CA ILE A 26 -14.74 11.42 -1.42
C ILE A 26 -14.58 9.98 -0.91
N ILE A 27 -14.64 9.76 0.41
CA ILE A 27 -14.62 8.41 1.00
C ILE A 27 -15.80 7.57 0.47
N GLY A 28 -17.01 8.14 0.43
CA GLY A 28 -18.18 7.48 -0.13
C GLY A 28 -18.03 7.15 -1.63
N LEU A 29 -17.47 8.07 -2.42
CA LEU A 29 -17.21 7.85 -3.85
C LEU A 29 -16.11 6.81 -4.09
N PHE A 30 -15.12 6.72 -3.20
CA PHE A 30 -14.10 5.68 -3.24
C PHE A 30 -14.72 4.29 -2.97
N ALA A 31 -15.57 4.17 -1.93
CA ALA A 31 -16.31 2.94 -1.68
C ALA A 31 -17.21 2.56 -2.86
N LEU A 32 -17.90 3.54 -3.46
CA LEU A 32 -18.68 3.33 -4.68
C LEU A 32 -17.82 2.83 -5.85
N THR A 33 -16.62 3.39 -6.02
CA THR A 33 -15.66 2.97 -7.06
C THR A 33 -15.29 1.48 -6.90
N ILE A 34 -14.97 1.04 -5.67
CA ILE A 34 -14.66 -0.36 -5.37
C ILE A 34 -15.84 -1.26 -5.74
N ILE A 35 -17.06 -0.89 -5.32
CA ILE A 35 -18.28 -1.65 -5.61
C ILE A 35 -18.49 -1.75 -7.13
N THR A 36 -18.37 -0.64 -7.87
CA THR A 36 -18.54 -0.64 -9.32
C THR A 36 -17.49 -1.48 -10.03
N SER A 37 -16.23 -1.45 -9.57
CA SER A 37 -15.15 -2.26 -10.11
C SER A 37 -15.43 -3.75 -9.94
N ALA A 38 -15.83 -4.16 -8.73
CA ALA A 38 -16.20 -5.55 -8.46
C ALA A 38 -17.42 -5.99 -9.27
N CYS A 39 -18.45 -5.14 -9.39
CA CYS A 39 -19.63 -5.44 -10.21
C CYS A 39 -19.29 -5.58 -11.71
N PHE A 40 -18.39 -4.75 -12.24
CA PHE A 40 -17.99 -4.82 -13.64
C PHE A 40 -17.27 -6.13 -13.96
N GLU A 41 -16.39 -6.57 -13.08
CA GLU A 41 -15.70 -7.85 -13.21
C GLU A 41 -16.67 -9.04 -13.08
N ASN A 42 -17.50 -9.05 -12.03
CA ASN A 42 -18.35 -10.21 -11.72
C ASN A 42 -19.59 -10.34 -12.63
N PHE A 43 -20.21 -9.22 -13.04
CA PHE A 43 -21.45 -9.26 -13.84
C PHE A 43 -21.24 -8.94 -15.32
N LEU A 44 -20.32 -8.02 -15.64
CA LEU A 44 -20.10 -7.56 -17.02
C LEU A 44 -18.88 -8.20 -17.69
N HIS A 45 -18.09 -8.99 -16.94
CA HIS A 45 -16.84 -9.60 -17.43
C HIS A 45 -15.87 -8.55 -18.03
N LEU A 46 -15.96 -7.30 -17.56
CA LEU A 46 -15.04 -6.23 -17.95
C LEU A 46 -13.87 -6.21 -16.97
N PRO A 47 -12.67 -5.82 -17.44
CA PRO A 47 -11.52 -5.70 -16.55
C PRO A 47 -11.82 -4.67 -15.43
N PRO A 48 -11.35 -4.90 -14.20
CA PRO A 48 -11.54 -3.98 -13.06
C PRO A 48 -11.15 -2.52 -13.37
N ALA A 49 -10.16 -2.33 -14.23
CA ALA A 49 -9.73 -1.01 -14.71
C ALA A 49 -10.87 -0.17 -15.28
N ALA A 50 -11.86 -0.77 -15.95
CA ALA A 50 -13.02 -0.06 -16.47
C ALA A 50 -13.88 0.54 -15.34
N GLY A 51 -14.09 -0.20 -14.25
CA GLY A 51 -14.80 0.31 -13.08
C GLY A 51 -14.00 1.39 -12.33
N MET A 52 -12.67 1.24 -12.26
CA MET A 52 -11.79 2.28 -11.70
C MET A 52 -11.83 3.59 -12.51
N MET A 53 -11.86 3.51 -13.85
CA MET A 53 -12.02 4.69 -14.72
C MET A 53 -13.38 5.38 -14.54
N LEU A 54 -14.44 4.59 -14.29
CA LEU A 54 -15.74 5.13 -13.93
C LEU A 54 -15.69 5.85 -12.56
N GLY A 55 -14.97 5.29 -11.59
CA GLY A 55 -14.69 5.94 -10.31
C GLY A 55 -14.02 7.32 -10.43
N LEU A 56 -13.02 7.43 -11.31
CA LEU A 56 -12.38 8.71 -11.68
C LEU A 56 -13.40 9.73 -12.22
N THR A 57 -14.41 9.26 -12.94
CA THR A 57 -15.49 10.10 -13.46
C THR A 57 -16.37 10.63 -12.32
N TYR A 58 -16.70 9.80 -11.32
CA TYR A 58 -17.41 10.25 -10.11
C TYR A 58 -16.66 11.37 -9.38
N LEU A 59 -15.37 11.17 -9.16
CA LEU A 59 -14.50 12.16 -8.53
C LEU A 59 -14.40 13.44 -9.37
N SER A 60 -14.36 13.33 -10.69
CA SER A 60 -14.31 14.49 -11.59
C SER A 60 -15.60 15.32 -11.53
N PHE A 61 -16.77 14.67 -11.49
CA PHE A 61 -18.05 15.35 -11.28
C PHE A 61 -18.12 16.05 -9.93
N PHE A 62 -17.65 15.38 -8.86
CA PHE A 62 -17.64 15.96 -7.53
C PHE A 62 -16.61 17.10 -7.39
N SER A 63 -15.45 16.96 -8.01
CA SER A 63 -14.43 18.00 -8.13
C SER A 63 -15.00 19.25 -8.79
N TYR A 64 -15.68 19.11 -9.93
CA TYR A 64 -16.38 20.22 -10.58
C TYR A 64 -17.45 20.86 -9.68
N TYR A 65 -18.22 20.05 -8.95
CA TYR A 65 -19.19 20.56 -7.98
C TYR A 65 -18.53 21.37 -6.85
N LEU A 66 -17.43 20.89 -6.28
CA LEU A 66 -16.66 21.60 -5.26
C LEU A 66 -16.09 22.91 -5.78
N GLN A 67 -15.56 22.92 -7.01
CA GLN A 67 -15.05 24.12 -7.66
C GLN A 67 -16.17 25.15 -7.92
N LYS A 68 -17.36 24.70 -8.31
CA LYS A 68 -18.51 25.59 -8.56
C LYS A 68 -19.10 26.17 -7.27
N THR A 69 -19.11 25.39 -6.19
CA THR A 69 -19.68 25.80 -4.88
C THR A 69 -18.68 26.45 -3.93
N THR A 70 -17.42 26.52 -4.33
CA THR A 70 -16.40 27.32 -3.66
C THR A 70 -16.26 28.60 -4.46
N SER A 71 -16.68 29.74 -3.88
CA SER A 71 -16.53 31.07 -4.48
C SER A 71 -15.07 31.50 -4.47
N SER A 72 -14.18 30.77 -5.14
CA SER A 72 -12.87 31.28 -5.47
C SER A 72 -13.02 32.12 -6.73
N THR A 73 -12.87 33.43 -6.57
CA THR A 73 -12.80 34.48 -7.61
C THR A 73 -11.72 34.22 -8.68
N HIS A 74 -10.99 33.10 -8.61
CA HIS A 74 -9.89 32.69 -9.49
C HIS A 74 -10.26 31.63 -10.54
N LEU A 75 -11.55 31.48 -10.87
CA LEU A 75 -12.08 30.51 -11.86
C LEU A 75 -11.39 30.49 -13.24
N PHE A 76 -10.65 31.54 -13.60
CA PHE A 76 -9.89 31.65 -14.86
C PHE A 76 -8.57 32.42 -14.70
N ALA A 77 -8.01 32.52 -13.49
CA ALA A 77 -6.68 33.10 -13.36
C ALA A 77 -5.66 32.05 -13.87
N PRO A 78 -4.91 32.30 -14.95
CA PRO A 78 -3.79 31.42 -15.29
C PRO A 78 -2.92 31.33 -14.05
N VAL A 79 -2.51 30.12 -13.68
CA VAL A 79 -1.53 29.91 -12.61
C VAL A 79 -0.27 30.69 -13.00
N LYS A 80 -0.18 31.93 -12.53
CA LYS A 80 1.04 32.73 -12.63
C LYS A 80 1.92 32.20 -11.52
N VAL A 81 2.71 31.18 -11.85
CA VAL A 81 3.87 30.82 -11.04
C VAL A 81 4.77 32.06 -11.04
N ASP A 82 4.75 32.82 -9.96
CA ASP A 82 5.64 33.96 -9.79
C ASP A 82 7.02 33.41 -9.43
N TYR A 83 7.81 33.07 -10.44
CA TYR A 83 9.17 32.52 -10.30
C TYR A 83 10.10 33.44 -9.47
N PHE A 84 9.75 34.72 -9.30
CA PHE A 84 10.49 35.69 -8.50
C PHE A 84 9.94 35.86 -7.07
N ALA A 85 8.86 35.17 -6.71
CA ALA A 85 8.30 35.18 -5.35
C ALA A 85 9.35 34.90 -4.26
N PRO A 86 10.27 33.91 -4.40
CA PRO A 86 11.29 33.66 -3.38
C PRO A 86 12.23 34.84 -3.13
N MET A 87 12.51 35.65 -4.16
CA MET A 87 13.35 36.84 -4.05
C MET A 87 12.63 38.04 -3.43
N LYS A 88 11.29 38.10 -3.56
CA LYS A 88 10.48 39.23 -3.06
C LYS A 88 10.29 39.21 -1.54
N TYR A 89 10.47 38.05 -0.92
CA TYR A 89 10.22 37.82 0.51
C TYR A 89 11.48 37.42 1.29
N MET A 90 12.64 37.48 0.65
CA MET A 90 13.95 37.26 1.26
C MET A 90 14.17 38.33 2.34
N GLY A 91 13.85 37.98 3.60
CA GLY A 91 13.93 38.87 4.76
C GLY A 91 12.62 39.20 5.48
N ASN A 92 11.46 38.68 5.04
CA ASN A 92 10.18 38.92 5.72
C ASN A 92 9.39 37.62 6.01
N PRO A 93 9.62 36.95 7.16
CA PRO A 93 9.04 35.64 7.46
C PRO A 93 7.51 35.60 7.55
N LYS A 94 6.84 36.74 7.78
CA LYS A 94 5.37 36.81 7.82
C LYS A 94 4.70 36.73 6.44
N ALA A 95 5.40 37.13 5.38
CA ALA A 95 4.87 37.08 4.02
C ALA A 95 4.83 35.65 3.45
N ALA A 96 5.69 34.75 3.94
CA ALA A 96 5.68 33.34 3.55
C ALA A 96 4.46 32.59 4.11
N ILE A 97 4.08 32.90 5.36
CA ILE A 97 2.95 32.24 6.06
C ILE A 97 1.61 32.66 5.46
N GLN A 98 1.49 33.91 5.00
CA GLN A 98 0.26 34.44 4.42
C GLN A 98 -0.06 33.85 3.02
N GLN A 99 0.93 33.25 2.36
CA GLN A 99 0.74 32.61 1.04
C GLN A 99 0.19 31.19 1.14
N ASP A 100 0.49 30.45 2.22
CA ASP A 100 -0.07 29.10 2.44
C ASP A 100 -1.59 29.14 2.69
N GLU A 101 -2.11 30.25 3.23
CA GLU A 101 -3.55 30.49 3.37
C GLU A 101 -4.22 30.98 2.07
N GLU A 102 -3.51 31.72 1.21
CA GLU A 102 -4.08 32.28 -0.03
C GLU A 102 -4.07 31.33 -1.23
N ILE A 103 -3.26 30.26 -1.22
CA ILE A 103 -3.22 29.26 -2.28
C ILE A 103 -4.14 28.07 -1.92
N ASP A 104 -5.42 28.34 -1.67
CA ASP A 104 -6.46 27.29 -1.67
C ASP A 104 -6.69 26.85 -3.13
N GLN A 105 -5.77 26.03 -3.65
CA GLN A 105 -5.88 25.49 -5.00
C GLN A 105 -7.19 24.71 -5.09
N SER A 106 -8.01 25.08 -6.08
CA SER A 106 -9.17 24.30 -6.50
C SER A 106 -8.83 22.82 -6.56
N PHE A 107 -9.66 21.96 -5.95
CA PHE A 107 -9.45 20.51 -5.97
C PHE A 107 -9.49 20.00 -7.42
N ASP A 108 -8.31 19.80 -8.00
CA ASP A 108 -8.10 19.26 -9.34
C ASP A 108 -7.61 17.81 -9.24
N VAL A 109 -8.45 16.88 -9.71
CA VAL A 109 -8.17 15.44 -9.68
C VAL A 109 -6.94 15.10 -10.52
N PHE A 110 -6.75 15.73 -11.68
CA PHE A 110 -5.61 15.43 -12.56
C PHE A 110 -4.30 15.92 -11.97
N HIS A 111 -4.30 17.11 -11.35
CA HIS A 111 -3.14 17.59 -10.62
C HIS A 111 -2.80 16.67 -9.44
N LYS A 112 -3.79 16.12 -8.73
CA LYS A 112 -3.54 15.12 -7.68
C LYS A 112 -3.00 13.80 -8.24
N VAL A 113 -3.51 13.32 -9.36
CA VAL A 113 -3.00 12.13 -10.06
C VAL A 113 -1.55 12.32 -10.53
N ALA A 114 -1.19 13.51 -11.00
CA ALA A 114 0.18 13.83 -11.42
C ALA A 114 1.17 13.79 -10.24
N ASN A 115 0.71 14.08 -9.03
CA ASN A 115 1.52 14.08 -7.80
C ASN A 115 1.46 12.74 -7.04
N LEU A 116 0.96 11.66 -7.65
CA LEU A 116 1.07 10.32 -7.08
C LEU A 116 2.53 9.85 -7.06
N GLU A 117 2.82 8.86 -6.23
CA GLU A 117 4.14 8.21 -6.17
C GLU A 117 4.38 7.31 -7.39
N TRP A 118 4.56 7.91 -8.57
CA TRP A 118 4.77 7.21 -9.84
C TRP A 118 5.96 6.27 -9.80
N ASP A 119 7.03 6.61 -9.09
CA ASP A 119 8.21 5.75 -8.91
C ASP A 119 7.83 4.43 -8.21
N THR A 120 7.04 4.51 -7.12
CA THR A 120 6.54 3.35 -6.39
C THR A 120 5.60 2.50 -7.26
N LEU A 121 4.69 3.14 -8.02
CA LEU A 121 3.76 2.43 -8.91
C LEU A 121 4.49 1.72 -10.06
N LEU A 122 5.47 2.38 -10.68
CA LEU A 122 6.28 1.81 -11.75
C LEU A 122 7.19 0.69 -11.24
N PHE A 123 7.70 0.78 -10.01
CA PHE A 123 8.42 -0.31 -9.35
C PHE A 123 7.54 -1.57 -9.26
N PHE A 124 6.34 -1.45 -8.69
CA PHE A 124 5.42 -2.59 -8.59
C PHE A 124 5.05 -3.13 -9.98
N TYR A 125 4.72 -2.26 -10.94
CA TYR A 125 4.45 -2.68 -12.31
C TYR A 125 5.62 -3.46 -12.93
N GLY A 126 6.85 -2.97 -12.80
CA GLY A 126 8.05 -3.64 -13.29
C GLY A 126 8.23 -5.03 -12.67
N VAL A 127 8.05 -5.14 -11.35
CA VAL A 127 8.11 -6.43 -10.65
C VAL A 127 7.04 -7.40 -11.15
N MET A 128 5.80 -6.94 -11.34
CA MET A 128 4.72 -7.77 -11.91
C MET A 128 5.05 -8.27 -13.32
N VAL A 129 5.63 -7.41 -14.16
CA VAL A 129 6.10 -7.78 -15.51
C VAL A 129 7.23 -8.81 -15.44
N CYS A 130 8.18 -8.66 -14.52
CA CYS A 130 9.24 -9.64 -14.31
C CYS A 130 8.69 -11.02 -13.90
N VAL A 131 7.73 -11.06 -12.95
CA VAL A 131 7.06 -12.30 -12.55
C VAL A 131 6.31 -12.93 -13.73
N GLY A 132 5.60 -12.11 -14.52
CA GLY A 132 4.93 -12.56 -15.75
C GLY A 132 5.92 -13.13 -16.78
N GLY A 133 7.09 -12.51 -16.93
CA GLY A 133 8.17 -13.01 -17.79
C GLY A 133 8.76 -14.35 -17.30
N LEU A 134 9.00 -14.49 -16.01
CA LEU A 134 9.45 -15.75 -15.40
C LEU A 134 8.41 -16.87 -15.57
N SER A 135 7.12 -16.53 -15.50
CA SER A 135 6.02 -17.45 -15.78
C SER A 135 6.04 -17.89 -17.24
N PHE A 136 6.13 -16.93 -18.17
CA PHE A 136 6.17 -17.21 -19.60
C PHE A 136 7.35 -18.11 -20.03
N ILE A 137 8.51 -17.96 -19.39
CA ILE A 137 9.70 -18.78 -19.67
C ILE A 137 9.65 -20.15 -18.93
N GLY A 138 8.69 -20.36 -18.01
CA GLY A 138 8.49 -21.62 -17.29
C GLY A 138 9.27 -21.75 -15.97
N TYR A 139 9.97 -20.70 -15.51
CA TYR A 139 10.69 -20.75 -14.23
C TYR A 139 9.74 -20.85 -13.01
N LEU A 140 8.55 -20.25 -13.10
CA LEU A 140 7.53 -20.40 -12.06
C LEU A 140 7.00 -21.84 -12.01
N GLU A 141 6.87 -22.53 -13.14
CA GLU A 141 6.46 -23.94 -13.18
C GLU A 141 7.51 -24.84 -12.50
N LEU A 142 8.79 -24.63 -12.78
CA LEU A 142 9.88 -25.33 -12.08
C LEU A 142 9.81 -25.09 -10.57
N THR A 143 9.64 -23.82 -10.17
CA THR A 143 9.54 -23.44 -8.76
C THR A 143 8.33 -24.10 -8.10
N SER A 144 7.18 -24.11 -8.77
CA SER A 144 5.95 -24.76 -8.30
C SER A 144 6.18 -26.26 -8.08
N ASN A 145 6.83 -26.95 -9.01
CA ASN A 145 7.16 -28.37 -8.86
C ASN A 145 8.13 -28.65 -7.70
N TYR A 146 9.09 -27.76 -7.46
CA TYR A 146 10.02 -27.92 -6.33
C TYR A 146 9.36 -27.61 -4.98
N LEU A 147 8.43 -26.67 -4.93
CA LEU A 147 7.83 -26.19 -3.68
C LEU A 147 6.54 -26.94 -3.31
N TYR A 148 5.74 -27.33 -4.31
CA TYR A 148 4.42 -27.95 -4.16
C TYR A 148 4.31 -29.30 -4.91
N GLY A 149 5.43 -29.89 -5.32
CA GLY A 149 5.45 -31.23 -5.92
C GLY A 149 5.01 -32.32 -4.94
N ALA A 150 4.78 -33.53 -5.47
CA ALA A 150 4.17 -34.65 -4.74
C ALA A 150 4.90 -35.05 -3.43
N ASP A 151 6.20 -34.76 -3.32
CA ASP A 151 7.02 -35.14 -2.17
C ASP A 151 7.15 -34.04 -1.11
N VAL A 152 6.57 -32.85 -1.33
CA VAL A 152 6.69 -31.70 -0.42
C VAL A 152 5.34 -31.38 0.22
N ASP A 153 5.31 -31.33 1.55
CA ASP A 153 4.12 -30.91 2.29
C ASP A 153 3.80 -29.43 1.97
N PRO A 154 2.61 -29.11 1.43
CA PRO A 154 2.19 -27.74 1.13
C PRO A 154 2.26 -26.81 2.34
N THR A 155 2.11 -27.34 3.56
CA THR A 155 2.26 -26.58 4.80
C THR A 155 3.67 -26.02 4.95
N ILE A 156 4.68 -26.87 4.71
CA ILE A 156 6.09 -26.47 4.81
C ILE A 156 6.41 -25.47 3.69
N ALA A 157 5.90 -25.73 2.48
CA ALA A 157 6.02 -24.82 1.34
C ALA A 157 5.47 -23.43 1.67
N ASN A 158 4.24 -23.36 2.18
CA ASN A 158 3.56 -22.11 2.53
C ASN A 158 4.28 -21.34 3.63
N ILE A 159 4.76 -22.04 4.67
CA ILE A 159 5.55 -21.40 5.73
C ILE A 159 6.88 -20.86 5.18
N ALA A 160 7.53 -21.58 4.26
CA ALA A 160 8.76 -21.12 3.62
C ALA A 160 8.51 -19.91 2.71
N VAL A 161 7.42 -19.91 1.94
CA VAL A 161 6.97 -18.75 1.15
C VAL A 161 6.73 -17.53 2.03
N GLY A 162 6.08 -17.71 3.19
CA GLY A 162 5.88 -16.63 4.14
C GLY A 162 7.18 -16.03 4.66
N ILE A 163 8.17 -16.87 4.99
CA ILE A 163 9.50 -16.39 5.38
C ILE A 163 10.19 -15.68 4.20
N ALA A 164 10.07 -16.20 2.98
CA ALA A 164 10.63 -15.56 1.78
C ALA A 164 10.03 -14.17 1.54
N SER A 165 8.76 -13.96 1.91
CA SER A 165 8.08 -12.65 1.86
C SER A 165 8.80 -11.54 2.63
N ALA A 166 9.54 -11.89 3.69
CA ALA A 166 10.33 -10.93 4.46
C ALA A 166 11.44 -10.23 3.64
N PHE A 167 11.90 -10.85 2.56
CA PHE A 167 13.00 -10.33 1.74
C PHE A 167 12.53 -9.50 0.54
N VAL A 168 11.26 -9.62 0.16
CA VAL A 168 10.72 -9.03 -1.07
C VAL A 168 9.59 -8.07 -0.71
N ASP A 169 8.36 -8.54 -0.84
CA ASP A 169 7.13 -7.85 -0.48
C ASP A 169 6.00 -8.88 -0.55
N ASN A 170 4.99 -8.70 0.29
CA ASN A 170 3.84 -9.59 0.37
C ASN A 170 3.05 -9.62 -0.95
N GLY A 171 2.87 -8.47 -1.60
CA GLY A 171 2.14 -8.38 -2.87
C GLY A 171 2.87 -9.13 -3.99
N THR A 172 4.18 -8.96 -4.05
CA THR A 172 5.02 -9.61 -5.07
C THR A 172 5.08 -11.13 -4.92
N ILE A 173 5.30 -11.63 -3.69
CA ILE A 173 5.32 -13.07 -3.43
C ILE A 173 3.96 -13.69 -3.70
N MET A 174 2.86 -13.05 -3.28
CA MET A 174 1.52 -13.56 -3.57
C MET A 174 1.21 -13.56 -5.06
N LEU A 175 1.65 -12.55 -5.82
CA LEU A 175 1.51 -12.57 -7.27
C LEU A 175 2.22 -13.78 -7.88
N ALA A 176 3.45 -14.09 -7.43
CA ALA A 176 4.18 -15.25 -7.92
C ALA A 176 3.44 -16.57 -7.59
N VAL A 177 2.92 -16.73 -6.38
CA VAL A 177 2.15 -17.91 -5.97
C VAL A 177 0.85 -18.06 -6.77
N LEU A 178 0.10 -16.97 -6.93
CA LEU A 178 -1.12 -16.97 -7.76
C LEU A 178 -0.82 -17.29 -9.22
N THR A 179 0.32 -16.83 -9.74
CA THR A 179 0.75 -17.11 -11.12
C THR A 179 1.23 -18.56 -11.29
N MET A 180 1.86 -19.15 -10.25
CA MET A 180 2.21 -20.58 -10.23
C MET A 180 0.97 -21.47 -10.20
N GLN A 181 -0.13 -20.99 -9.60
CA GLN A 181 -1.40 -21.70 -9.44
C GLN A 181 -1.22 -23.17 -8.98
N PRO A 182 -0.54 -23.41 -7.84
CA PRO A 182 -0.34 -24.77 -7.36
C PRO A 182 -1.67 -25.42 -6.97
N ASP A 183 -1.77 -26.73 -7.19
CA ASP A 183 -2.94 -27.53 -6.80
C ASP A 183 -2.90 -27.83 -5.29
N ILE A 184 -3.39 -26.88 -4.49
CA ILE A 184 -3.42 -26.96 -3.03
C ILE A 184 -4.83 -26.76 -2.50
N SER A 185 -5.12 -27.34 -1.32
CA SER A 185 -6.43 -27.24 -0.69
C SER A 185 -6.78 -25.79 -0.28
N GLN A 186 -8.07 -25.53 -0.04
CA GLN A 186 -8.51 -24.22 0.43
C GLN A 186 -7.83 -23.80 1.75
N GLY A 187 -7.60 -24.73 2.68
CA GLY A 187 -6.85 -24.45 3.91
C GLY A 187 -5.43 -23.97 3.60
N GLN A 188 -4.74 -24.60 2.66
CA GLN A 188 -3.39 -24.21 2.25
C GLN A 188 -3.37 -22.84 1.51
N TRP A 189 -4.40 -22.51 0.72
CA TRP A 189 -4.56 -21.17 0.15
C TRP A 189 -4.73 -20.07 1.21
N LEU A 190 -5.49 -20.35 2.27
CA LEU A 190 -5.62 -19.44 3.39
C LEU A 190 -4.30 -19.34 4.19
N LEU A 191 -3.59 -20.46 4.36
CA LEU A 191 -2.30 -20.50 5.03
C LEU A 191 -1.24 -19.68 4.29
N VAL A 192 -1.10 -19.85 2.96
CA VAL A 192 -0.11 -19.09 2.17
C VAL A 192 -0.40 -17.59 2.21
N THR A 193 -1.68 -17.23 2.15
CA THR A 193 -2.12 -15.83 2.23
C THR A 193 -1.77 -15.21 3.58
N LEU A 194 -2.01 -15.94 4.67
CA LEU A 194 -1.65 -15.49 6.03
C LEU A 194 -0.13 -15.42 6.21
N THR A 195 0.59 -16.48 5.82
CA THR A 195 2.04 -16.59 6.01
C THR A 195 2.80 -15.58 5.16
N ALA A 196 2.42 -15.35 3.90
CA ALA A 196 2.95 -14.25 3.11
C ALA A 196 2.65 -12.89 3.77
N GLY A 197 1.39 -12.65 4.17
CA GLY A 197 0.97 -11.39 4.78
C GLY A 197 1.71 -11.04 6.09
N VAL A 198 1.83 -12.00 7.00
CA VAL A 198 2.51 -11.79 8.30
C VAL A 198 4.03 -11.89 8.14
N GLY A 199 4.51 -12.79 7.29
CA GLY A 199 5.93 -13.09 7.09
C GLY A 199 6.75 -11.89 6.58
N GLY A 200 6.15 -11.00 5.78
CA GLY A 200 6.78 -9.73 5.37
C GLY A 200 7.28 -8.87 6.53
N SER A 201 6.69 -9.02 7.73
CA SER A 201 7.07 -8.25 8.91
C SER A 201 8.29 -8.81 9.65
N LEU A 202 8.79 -10.01 9.30
CA LEU A 202 9.96 -10.62 9.95
C LEU A 202 11.24 -9.77 9.76
N LEU A 203 11.32 -9.03 8.66
CA LEU A 203 12.36 -8.05 8.36
C LEU A 203 11.71 -6.71 8.02
N ALA A 204 12.34 -5.60 8.40
CA ALA A 204 11.79 -4.26 8.15
C ALA A 204 11.58 -3.91 6.67
N VAL A 205 12.28 -4.60 5.76
CA VAL A 205 12.24 -4.36 4.31
C VAL A 205 11.05 -5.06 3.65
N GLY A 206 10.58 -6.19 4.20
CA GLY A 206 9.54 -7.02 3.59
C GLY A 206 8.11 -6.46 3.70
N SER A 207 7.93 -5.26 4.28
CA SER A 207 6.64 -4.60 4.38
C SER A 207 6.76 -3.10 4.16
N ALA A 208 5.84 -2.54 3.37
CA ALA A 208 5.72 -1.10 3.13
C ALA A 208 5.62 -0.29 4.44
N ALA A 209 4.94 -0.83 5.46
CA ALA A 209 4.86 -0.18 6.77
C ALA A 209 6.23 -0.13 7.48
N GLY A 210 7.03 -1.19 7.35
CA GLY A 210 8.39 -1.25 7.90
C GLY A 210 9.33 -0.26 7.22
N VAL A 211 9.29 -0.20 5.88
CA VAL A 211 10.07 0.76 5.08
C VAL A 211 9.62 2.20 5.37
N GLY A 212 8.31 2.45 5.44
CA GLY A 212 7.74 3.77 5.75
C GLY A 212 8.15 4.25 7.14
N LEU A 213 8.02 3.40 8.17
CA LEU A 213 8.42 3.75 9.53
C LEU A 213 9.92 4.05 9.62
N MET A 214 10.76 3.27 8.94
CA MET A 214 12.21 3.50 8.88
C MET A 214 12.57 4.80 8.13
N GLY A 215 11.75 5.18 7.14
CA GLY A 215 11.87 6.45 6.43
C GLY A 215 11.45 7.68 7.25
N GLN A 216 10.43 7.54 8.10
CA GLN A 216 9.91 8.62 8.95
C GLN A 216 10.69 8.78 10.26
N ALA A 217 11.00 7.68 10.95
CA ALA A 217 11.67 7.67 12.24
C ALA A 217 13.20 7.54 12.11
N LYS A 218 13.80 8.37 11.24
CA LYS A 218 15.24 8.34 10.95
C LYS A 218 16.06 8.43 12.24
N GLY A 219 16.93 7.44 12.46
CA GLY A 219 17.80 7.36 13.64
C GLY A 219 17.18 6.66 14.86
N VAL A 220 15.86 6.54 14.93
CA VAL A 220 15.15 5.85 16.03
C VAL A 220 14.77 4.42 15.62
N TYR A 221 14.13 4.27 14.47
CA TYR A 221 13.77 2.98 13.90
C TYR A 221 14.68 2.66 12.70
N THR A 222 15.50 1.62 12.84
CA THR A 222 16.44 1.18 11.81
C THR A 222 16.30 -0.32 11.57
N PHE A 223 16.83 -0.81 10.45
CA PHE A 223 16.89 -2.24 10.15
C PHE A 223 17.51 -3.05 11.31
N THR A 224 18.62 -2.57 11.88
CA THR A 224 19.26 -3.22 13.03
C THR A 224 18.40 -3.17 14.29
N SER A 225 17.67 -2.08 14.52
CA SER A 225 16.72 -1.98 15.64
C SER A 225 15.58 -2.99 15.48
N HIS A 226 15.01 -3.11 14.27
CA HIS A 226 14.01 -4.11 13.94
C HIS A 226 14.53 -5.54 14.12
N LEU A 227 15.76 -5.83 13.66
CA LEU A 227 16.35 -7.17 13.72
C LEU A 227 16.46 -7.70 15.16
N LYS A 228 16.63 -6.81 16.16
CA LYS A 228 16.60 -7.18 17.58
C LYS A 228 15.23 -7.71 18.03
N TRP A 229 14.17 -7.28 17.37
CA TRP A 229 12.79 -7.70 17.61
C TRP A 229 12.36 -8.89 16.76
N THR A 230 13.09 -9.23 15.70
CA THR A 230 12.77 -10.36 14.83
C THR A 230 12.46 -11.66 15.57
N PRO A 231 13.13 -12.05 16.69
CA PRO A 231 12.73 -13.25 17.43
C PRO A 231 11.31 -13.17 18.00
N VAL A 232 10.90 -12.01 18.53
CA VAL A 232 9.55 -11.79 19.06
C VAL A 232 8.53 -11.73 17.92
N ILE A 233 8.89 -11.11 16.80
CA ILE A 233 8.04 -11.06 15.60
C ILE A 233 7.87 -12.46 15.02
N ALA A 234 8.93 -13.28 15.02
CA ALA A 234 8.89 -14.68 14.58
C ALA A 234 7.97 -15.52 15.47
N LEU A 235 7.93 -15.27 16.80
CA LEU A 235 6.92 -15.89 17.66
C LEU A 235 5.51 -15.47 17.25
N GLY A 236 5.30 -14.22 16.86
CA GLY A 236 4.03 -13.75 16.30
C GLY A 236 3.67 -14.45 14.98
N TYR A 237 4.65 -14.67 14.11
CA TYR A 237 4.50 -15.40 12.84
C TYR A 237 4.09 -16.87 13.06
N PHE A 238 4.81 -17.60 13.90
CA PHE A 238 4.42 -18.99 14.21
C PHE A 238 3.14 -19.06 15.04
N GLY A 239 2.88 -18.06 15.89
CA GLY A 239 1.64 -17.91 16.63
C GLY A 239 0.43 -17.70 15.71
N SER A 240 0.56 -16.91 14.64
CA SER A 240 -0.52 -16.72 13.66
C SER A 240 -0.79 -18.01 12.88
N ILE A 241 0.24 -18.77 12.53
CA ILE A 241 0.10 -20.10 11.90
C ILE A 241 -0.64 -21.06 12.83
N ALA A 242 -0.24 -21.15 14.10
CA ALA A 242 -0.91 -22.01 15.07
C ALA A 242 -2.37 -21.61 15.27
N ALA A 243 -2.65 -20.31 15.39
CA ALA A 243 -4.01 -19.79 15.47
C ALA A 243 -4.82 -20.10 14.20
N HIS A 244 -4.19 -20.05 13.02
CA HIS A 244 -4.82 -20.40 11.76
C HIS A 244 -5.29 -21.85 11.74
N PHE A 245 -4.43 -22.79 12.10
CA PHE A 245 -4.80 -24.20 12.20
C PHE A 245 -5.89 -24.43 13.24
N PHE A 246 -5.81 -23.79 14.40
CA PHE A 246 -6.82 -23.94 15.44
C PHE A 246 -8.20 -23.42 15.01
N ILE A 247 -8.26 -22.26 14.35
CA ILE A 247 -9.53 -21.64 13.92
C ILE A 247 -10.09 -22.32 12.66
N ASN A 248 -9.23 -22.79 11.77
CA ASN A 248 -9.59 -23.31 10.45
C ASN A 248 -9.43 -24.83 10.34
N ASP A 249 -9.40 -25.55 11.46
CA ASP A 249 -9.20 -27.01 11.54
C ASP A 249 -10.05 -27.80 10.53
N ARG A 250 -11.29 -27.37 10.27
CA ARG A 250 -12.20 -27.97 9.28
C ARG A 250 -11.69 -27.98 7.82
N PHE A 251 -10.66 -27.20 7.49
CA PHE A 251 -10.11 -27.07 6.15
C PHE A 251 -8.81 -27.87 5.95
N PHE A 252 -8.34 -28.56 6.99
CA PHE A 252 -7.08 -29.32 7.02
C PHE A 252 -7.31 -30.80 7.33
#